data_AF-A0A7J8Q3F1-F1
#
_entry.id   AF-A0A7J8Q3F1-F1
#
_cell.length_a   1.000
_cell.length_b   1.000
_cell.length_c   1.000
_cell.angle_alpha   90.00
_cell.angle_beta   90.00
_cell.angle_gamma   90.00
#
_symmetry.space_group_name_H-M   'P 1'
#
loop_
_entity.id
_entity.type
_entity.pdbx_description
1 polymer ?
#
loop_
_entity_poly.entity_id
_entity_poly.type
_entity_poly.pdbx_seq_one_letter_code
_entity_poly.pdbx_strand_id
1 'polypeptide(L)'
;MDGIMNKIRNLDAYPKINEDFYSRTLSGGVITVVSSVVMFLLFFSELRLYLHAATETKLVVDTSRGETLRINFDVTFPALACSIVSVDAMDISGEQHLDVKHDIIKKRLDAHGNVIEARPDGIGAPKIEKPLQRHGGRLEHNETYCGSCYGAEAADDDCCNSCEDVREAYRKKGWALSNPDLIDQCKREGFLQKIKDEEGEG
;
A
#
# COMPACT_ATOMS: atom_id res chain seq x y z
N MET A 1 45.70 -38.82 -27.93
CA MET A 1 45.02 -39.29 -26.70
C MET A 1 46.00 -39.84 -25.66
N ASP A 2 47.26 -40.08 -26.01
CA ASP A 2 48.26 -40.74 -25.17
C ASP A 2 48.77 -39.88 -23.99
N GLY A 3 48.74 -38.55 -24.13
CA GLY A 3 49.18 -37.63 -23.07
C GLY A 3 48.23 -37.56 -21.86
N ILE A 4 46.92 -37.73 -22.08
CA ILE A 4 45.92 -37.76 -21.00
C ILE A 4 45.99 -39.10 -20.27
N MET A 5 46.14 -40.19 -21.01
CA MET A 5 46.26 -41.54 -20.45
C MET A 5 47.49 -41.66 -19.54
N ASN A 6 48.63 -41.07 -19.93
CA ASN A 6 49.84 -41.03 -19.10
C ASN A 6 49.68 -40.19 -17.83
N LYS A 7 48.88 -39.11 -17.84
CA LYS A 7 48.58 -38.33 -16.63
C LYS A 7 47.63 -39.06 -15.68
N ILE A 8 46.64 -39.78 -16.21
CA ILE A 8 45.73 -40.61 -15.41
C ILE A 8 46.51 -41.78 -14.77
N ARG A 9 47.52 -42.32 -15.45
CA ARG A 9 48.38 -43.40 -14.94
C ARG A 9 49.22 -43.00 -13.71
N ASN A 10 49.42 -41.71 -13.49
CA ASN A 10 50.12 -41.16 -12.31
C ASN A 10 49.17 -40.83 -11.14
N LEU A 11 47.85 -40.94 -11.34
CA LEU A 11 46.82 -40.75 -10.30
C LEU A 11 46.37 -42.07 -9.65
N ASP A 12 47.10 -43.17 -9.89
CA ASP A 12 46.84 -44.46 -9.27
C ASP A 12 47.58 -44.54 -7.92
N ALA A 13 46.83 -44.36 -6.82
CA ALA A 13 47.35 -44.34 -5.46
C ALA A 13 47.65 -45.73 -4.88
N TYR A 14 47.41 -46.81 -5.64
CA TYR A 14 47.55 -48.18 -5.16
C TYR A 14 48.73 -48.93 -5.83
N PRO A 15 49.51 -49.72 -5.07
CA PRO A 15 50.58 -50.53 -5.62
C PRO A 15 50.02 -51.61 -6.55
N LYS A 16 50.60 -51.75 -7.75
CA LYS A 16 50.16 -52.73 -8.75
C LYS A 16 50.48 -54.15 -8.27
N ILE A 17 49.44 -54.96 -8.14
CA ILE A 17 49.50 -56.34 -7.70
C ILE A 17 49.94 -57.21 -8.89
N ASN A 18 50.73 -58.26 -8.65
CA ASN A 18 51.22 -59.17 -9.70
C ASN A 18 50.05 -59.83 -10.45
N GLU A 19 50.18 -59.98 -11.78
CA GLU A 19 49.08 -60.43 -12.66
C GLU A 19 48.59 -61.86 -12.35
N ASP A 20 49.39 -62.68 -11.65
CA ASP A 20 49.07 -64.07 -11.28
C ASP A 20 47.96 -64.21 -10.23
N PHE A 21 47.58 -63.12 -9.56
CA PHE A 21 46.52 -63.09 -8.55
C PHE A 21 45.18 -62.56 -9.09
N TYR A 22 45.08 -62.25 -10.39
CA TYR A 22 43.87 -61.67 -11.00
C TYR A 22 43.38 -62.53 -12.17
N SER A 23 42.16 -63.08 -12.03
CA SER A 23 41.47 -63.71 -13.17
C SER A 23 40.57 -62.69 -13.86
N ARG A 24 40.96 -62.28 -15.08
CA ARG A 24 40.14 -61.44 -15.96
C ARG A 24 38.97 -62.26 -16.48
N THR A 25 37.80 -62.08 -15.88
CA THR A 25 36.56 -62.66 -16.39
C THR A 25 35.80 -61.65 -17.23
N LEU A 26 35.37 -62.05 -18.42
CA LEU A 26 34.61 -61.20 -19.34
C LEU A 26 33.27 -60.78 -18.71
N SER A 27 32.66 -61.67 -17.92
CA SER A 27 31.46 -61.40 -17.13
C SER A 27 31.70 -60.34 -16.05
N GLY A 28 32.82 -60.40 -15.32
CA GLY A 28 33.17 -59.40 -14.30
C GLY A 28 33.35 -58.01 -14.91
N GLY A 29 33.98 -57.92 -16.08
CA GLY A 29 34.12 -56.65 -16.83
C GLY A 29 32.79 -56.06 -17.30
N VAL A 30 31.85 -56.89 -17.76
CA VAL A 30 30.51 -56.43 -18.14
C VAL A 30 29.74 -55.93 -16.90
N ILE A 31 29.81 -56.67 -15.79
CA ILE A 31 29.14 -56.29 -14.54
C ILE A 31 29.69 -54.96 -14.00
N THR A 32 31.00 -54.73 -14.03
CA THR A 32 31.59 -53.46 -13.57
C THR A 32 31.16 -52.30 -14.46
N VAL A 33 31.15 -52.45 -15.78
CA VAL A 33 30.70 -51.39 -16.71
C VAL A 33 29.24 -51.04 -16.47
N VAL A 34 28.36 -52.05 -16.38
CA VAL A 34 26.93 -51.83 -16.11
C VAL A 34 26.72 -51.15 -14.75
N SER A 35 27.42 -51.62 -13.71
CA SER A 35 27.32 -51.04 -12.37
C SER A 35 27.80 -49.59 -12.33
N SER A 36 28.92 -49.27 -12.98
CA SER A 36 29.43 -47.89 -13.07
C SER A 36 28.46 -46.96 -13.80
N VAL A 37 27.81 -47.43 -14.88
CA VAL A 37 26.80 -46.63 -15.60
C VAL A 37 25.60 -46.35 -14.70
N VAL A 38 25.09 -47.35 -13.99
CA VAL A 38 23.96 -47.18 -13.05
C VAL A 38 24.33 -46.21 -11.92
N MET A 39 25.51 -46.38 -11.31
CA MET A 39 26.00 -45.47 -10.27
C MET A 39 26.10 -44.02 -10.76
N PHE A 40 26.60 -43.82 -11.98
CA PHE A 40 26.70 -42.50 -12.58
C PHE A 40 25.31 -41.88 -12.81
N LEU A 41 24.37 -42.64 -13.39
CA LEU A 41 23.00 -42.16 -13.61
C LEU A 41 22.31 -41.75 -12.30
N LEU A 42 22.44 -42.57 -11.26
CA LEU A 42 21.90 -42.25 -9.93
C LEU A 42 22.52 -40.99 -9.35
N PHE A 43 23.85 -40.83 -9.46
CA PHE A 43 24.55 -39.65 -8.98
C PHE A 43 24.03 -38.36 -9.63
N PHE A 44 23.86 -38.32 -10.95
CA PHE A 44 23.32 -37.13 -11.63
C PHE A 44 21.85 -36.88 -11.30
N SER A 45 21.05 -37.93 -11.12
CA SER A 45 19.65 -37.82 -10.72
C SER A 45 19.50 -37.18 -9.33
N GLU A 46 20.22 -37.70 -8.34
CA GLU A 46 20.21 -37.20 -6.97
C GLU A 46 20.79 -35.79 -6.89
N LEU A 47 21.88 -35.51 -7.61
CA LEU A 47 22.46 -34.17 -7.67
C LEU A 47 21.47 -33.15 -8.23
N ARG A 48 20.71 -33.51 -9.27
CA ARG A 48 19.68 -32.64 -9.85
C ARG A 48 18.54 -32.39 -8.85
N LEU A 49 18.10 -33.42 -8.14
CA LEU A 49 17.06 -33.28 -7.10
C LEU A 49 17.54 -32.41 -5.94
N TYR A 50 18.78 -32.60 -5.48
CA TYR A 50 19.38 -31.81 -4.41
C TYR A 50 19.52 -30.32 -4.78
N LEU A 51 19.88 -30.02 -6.03
CA LEU A 51 19.97 -28.65 -6.53
C LEU A 51 18.60 -28.03 -6.86
N HIS A 52 17.52 -28.82 -6.84
CA HIS A 52 16.18 -28.30 -7.07
C HIS A 52 15.63 -27.70 -5.78
N ALA A 53 15.65 -26.37 -5.68
CA ALA A 53 15.03 -25.66 -4.56
C ALA A 53 13.51 -25.76 -4.63
N ALA A 54 12.89 -26.44 -3.65
CA ALA A 54 11.44 -26.45 -3.46
C ALA A 54 11.02 -25.38 -2.46
N THR A 55 9.97 -24.63 -2.79
CA THR A 55 9.40 -23.61 -1.90
C THR A 55 8.36 -24.25 -0.99
N GLU A 56 8.62 -24.27 0.32
CA GLU A 56 7.69 -24.76 1.34
C GLU A 56 7.02 -23.57 2.06
N THR A 57 5.69 -23.49 1.99
CA THR A 57 4.93 -22.46 2.70
C THR A 57 4.71 -22.88 4.15
N LYS A 58 5.24 -22.12 5.11
CA LYS A 58 5.04 -22.37 6.55
C LYS A 58 4.22 -21.26 7.18
N LEU A 59 3.26 -21.65 7.99
CA LEU A 59 2.52 -20.73 8.86
C LEU A 59 3.33 -20.51 10.13
N VAL A 60 3.73 -19.28 10.37
CA VAL A 60 4.47 -18.86 11.57
C VAL A 60 3.61 -17.83 12.29
N VAL A 61 3.63 -17.86 13.62
CA VAL A 61 2.96 -16.82 14.42
C VAL A 61 3.72 -15.53 14.19
N ASP A 62 2.99 -14.51 13.72
CA ASP A 62 3.55 -13.18 13.58
C ASP A 62 3.80 -12.58 14.97
N THR A 63 5.07 -12.35 15.30
CA THR A 63 5.49 -11.73 16.55
C THR A 63 5.70 -10.23 16.41
N SER A 64 5.55 -9.66 15.21
CA SER A 64 5.55 -8.22 15.01
C SER A 64 4.29 -7.65 15.69
N ARG A 65 4.48 -6.78 16.68
CA ARG A 65 3.38 -6.10 17.37
C ARG A 65 3.37 -4.65 16.95
N GLY A 66 2.24 -4.18 16.44
CA GLY A 66 2.00 -2.77 16.17
C GLY A 66 2.58 -2.24 14.86
N GLU A 67 2.84 -3.11 13.87
CA GLU A 67 3.18 -2.65 12.53
C GLU A 67 1.94 -2.10 11.82
N THR A 68 2.09 -0.98 11.13
CA THR A 68 1.04 -0.42 10.28
C THR A 68 1.10 -1.05 8.89
N LEU A 69 -0.07 -1.43 8.35
CA LEU A 69 -0.16 -1.94 7.00
C LEU A 69 -0.07 -0.78 5.99
N ARG A 70 0.96 -0.80 5.13
CA ARG A 70 1.08 0.19 4.05
C ARG A 70 0.16 -0.19 2.89
N ILE A 71 -0.92 0.56 2.71
CA ILE A 71 -1.86 0.39 1.60
C ILE A 71 -1.53 1.42 0.51
N ASN A 72 -1.16 0.95 -0.68
CA ASN A 72 -0.96 1.81 -1.85
C ASN A 72 -2.12 1.57 -2.81
N PHE A 73 -2.81 2.63 -3.22
CA PHE A 73 -3.89 2.57 -4.20
C PHE A 73 -3.82 3.76 -5.15
N ASP A 74 -4.25 3.54 -6.39
CA ASP A 74 -4.43 4.57 -7.43
C ASP A 74 -5.77 4.27 -8.10
N VAL A 75 -6.76 5.13 -7.87
CA VAL A 75 -8.15 4.92 -8.29
C VAL A 75 -8.67 6.21 -8.93
N THR A 76 -9.33 6.07 -10.06
CA THR A 76 -9.91 7.18 -10.83
C THR A 76 -11.43 7.11 -10.81
N PHE A 77 -12.10 8.25 -10.59
CA PHE A 77 -13.55 8.35 -10.51
C PHE A 77 -14.10 9.26 -11.63
N PRO A 78 -14.55 8.72 -12.78
CA PRO A 78 -14.81 9.48 -14.00
C PRO A 78 -15.98 10.49 -13.95
N ALA A 79 -16.72 10.55 -12.84
CA ALA A 79 -17.89 11.42 -12.68
C ALA A 79 -18.05 11.87 -11.21
N LEU A 80 -16.93 12.06 -10.51
CA LEU A 80 -16.93 12.46 -9.10
C LEU A 80 -15.98 13.63 -8.88
N ALA A 81 -16.56 14.76 -8.46
CA ALA A 81 -15.81 15.97 -8.14
C ALA A 81 -14.78 15.72 -7.03
N CYS A 82 -13.55 16.19 -7.23
CA CYS A 82 -12.43 15.97 -6.29
C CYS A 82 -12.71 16.56 -4.90
N SER A 83 -13.43 17.67 -4.81
CA SER A 83 -13.77 18.38 -3.56
C SER A 83 -14.70 17.59 -2.62
N ILE A 84 -15.39 16.55 -3.13
CA ILE A 84 -16.30 15.71 -2.33
C ILE A 84 -15.71 14.34 -2.00
N VAL A 85 -14.59 13.95 -2.62
CA VAL A 85 -13.94 12.67 -2.34
C VAL A 85 -13.26 12.71 -0.98
N SER A 86 -13.58 11.73 -0.14
CA SER A 86 -12.89 11.45 1.13
C SER A 86 -12.55 9.97 1.22
N VAL A 87 -11.48 9.63 1.93
CA VAL A 87 -11.05 8.25 2.15
C VAL A 87 -11.19 7.92 3.62
N ASP A 88 -12.04 6.93 3.92
CA ASP A 88 -12.26 6.44 5.27
C ASP A 88 -11.73 5.01 5.38
N ALA A 89 -11.03 4.71 6.47
CA ALA A 89 -10.53 3.37 6.77
C ALA A 89 -11.14 2.85 8.08
N MET A 90 -11.57 1.58 8.09
CA MET A 90 -12.10 0.91 9.26
C MET A 90 -11.44 -0.46 9.42
N ASP A 91 -10.90 -0.72 10.62
CA ASP A 91 -10.30 -2.00 10.99
C ASP A 91 -11.33 -2.96 11.60
N ILE A 92 -11.01 -4.26 11.67
CA ILE A 92 -11.81 -5.30 12.34
C ILE A 92 -12.01 -5.02 13.83
N SER A 93 -11.11 -4.25 14.45
CA SER A 93 -11.23 -3.76 15.82
C SER A 93 -12.32 -2.71 15.99
N GLY A 94 -12.85 -2.15 14.89
CA GLY A 94 -13.81 -1.06 14.88
C GLY A 94 -13.16 0.33 14.97
N GLU A 95 -11.83 0.43 14.95
CA GLU A 95 -11.13 1.71 14.82
C GLU A 95 -11.45 2.33 13.44
N GLN A 96 -11.85 3.60 13.45
CA GLN A 96 -12.22 4.35 12.25
C GLN A 96 -11.30 5.57 12.09
N HIS A 97 -10.62 5.64 10.95
CA HIS A 97 -9.90 6.82 10.50
C HIS A 97 -10.71 7.47 9.37
N LEU A 98 -11.34 8.60 9.68
CA LEU A 98 -12.19 9.33 8.74
C LEU A 98 -11.40 10.42 8.01
N ASP A 99 -11.59 10.53 6.70
CA ASP A 99 -10.90 11.45 5.77
C ASP A 99 -9.40 11.49 5.99
N VAL A 100 -8.77 10.36 5.71
CA VAL A 100 -7.33 10.19 5.72
C VAL A 100 -6.72 11.13 4.67
N LYS A 101 -5.98 12.15 5.13
CA LYS A 101 -5.28 13.11 4.26
C LYS A 101 -3.77 12.90 4.18
N HIS A 102 -3.19 12.19 5.14
CA HIS A 102 -1.76 11.93 5.15
C HIS A 102 -1.42 10.96 4.02
N ASP A 103 -0.45 11.31 3.19
CA ASP A 103 0.03 10.55 2.02
C ASP A 103 -1.00 10.31 0.88
N ILE A 104 -2.15 11.00 0.87
CA ILE A 104 -3.12 10.94 -0.23
C ILE A 104 -3.07 12.24 -1.04
N ILE A 105 -2.88 12.11 -2.36
CA ILE A 105 -2.86 13.24 -3.30
C ILE A 105 -4.08 13.11 -4.22
N LYS A 106 -5.00 14.07 -4.14
CA LYS A 106 -6.15 14.13 -5.03
C LYS A 106 -5.80 14.93 -6.28
N LYS A 107 -6.12 14.40 -7.45
CA LYS A 107 -5.86 15.03 -8.75
C LYS A 107 -7.18 15.22 -9.45
N ARG A 108 -7.47 16.46 -9.87
CA ARG A 108 -8.64 16.76 -10.70
C ARG A 108 -8.37 16.35 -12.13
N LEU A 109 -9.30 15.61 -12.72
CA LEU A 109 -9.23 15.20 -14.13
C LEU A 109 -10.34 15.88 -14.93
N ASP A 110 -10.03 16.22 -16.19
CA ASP A 110 -11.02 16.65 -17.16
C ASP A 110 -11.86 15.47 -17.66
N ALA A 111 -12.94 15.77 -18.39
CA ALA A 111 -13.79 14.75 -19.01
C ALA A 111 -13.06 13.79 -20.00
N HIS A 112 -11.81 14.09 -20.35
CA HIS A 112 -10.96 13.29 -21.23
C HIS A 112 -9.85 12.52 -20.46
N GLY A 113 -9.81 12.62 -19.13
CA GLY A 113 -8.84 11.96 -18.26
C GLY A 113 -7.49 12.68 -18.12
N ASN A 114 -7.37 13.94 -18.55
CA ASN A 114 -6.15 14.75 -18.36
C ASN A 114 -6.17 15.46 -17.02
N VAL A 115 -5.00 15.56 -16.39
CA VAL A 115 -4.85 16.25 -15.09
C VAL A 115 -4.97 17.76 -15.28
N ILE A 116 -5.98 18.37 -14.66
CA ILE A 116 -6.19 19.82 -14.64
C ILE A 116 -5.33 20.46 -13.55
N GLU A 117 -5.39 19.91 -12.33
CA GLU A 117 -4.74 20.48 -11.15
C GLU A 117 -4.53 19.41 -10.06
N ALA A 118 -3.36 19.41 -9.44
CA ALA A 118 -3.05 18.64 -8.24
C ALA A 118 -2.80 19.62 -7.09
N ARG A 119 -3.87 20.01 -6.37
CA ARG A 119 -3.74 20.85 -5.18
C ARG A 119 -3.52 19.96 -3.95
N PRO A 120 -2.46 20.18 -3.15
CA PRO A 120 -2.53 19.84 -1.74
C PRO A 120 -3.62 20.71 -1.12
N ASP A 121 -4.51 20.13 -0.30
CA ASP A 121 -5.66 20.80 0.32
C ASP A 121 -5.24 22.04 1.14
N GLY A 122 -5.10 23.18 0.46
CA GLY A 122 -4.78 24.46 1.06
C GLY A 122 -6.06 25.12 1.56
N ILE A 123 -6.33 24.98 2.86
CA ILE A 123 -7.45 25.67 3.51
C ILE A 123 -7.06 27.13 3.73
N GLY A 124 -7.74 28.02 3.02
CA GLY A 124 -7.62 29.46 3.20
C GLY A 124 -8.90 30.14 2.74
N ALA A 125 -9.83 30.35 3.66
CA ALA A 125 -10.97 31.23 3.40
C ALA A 125 -10.46 32.68 3.28
N PRO A 126 -11.05 33.52 2.40
CA PRO A 126 -10.79 34.94 2.43
C PRO A 126 -11.16 35.50 3.82
N LYS A 127 -10.23 36.22 4.46
CA LYS A 127 -10.45 36.84 5.76
C LYS A 127 -11.47 37.97 5.63
N ILE A 128 -12.60 37.85 6.32
CA ILE A 128 -13.62 38.90 6.44
C ILE A 128 -13.40 39.62 7.76
N GLU A 129 -13.60 40.95 7.77
CA GLU A 129 -13.31 41.80 8.92
C GLU A 129 -14.29 41.64 10.10
N LYS A 130 -15.53 41.17 9.87
CA LYS A 130 -16.58 41.02 10.92
C LYS A 130 -17.55 39.85 10.68
N PRO A 131 -17.11 38.59 10.82
CA PRO A 131 -18.00 37.42 10.73
C PRO A 131 -18.99 37.36 11.91
N LEU A 132 -20.07 36.60 11.74
CA LEU A 132 -21.11 36.40 12.75
C LEU A 132 -20.66 35.33 13.74
N GLN A 133 -20.80 35.60 15.04
CA GLN A 133 -20.38 34.68 16.10
C GLN A 133 -21.53 33.78 16.54
N ARG A 134 -21.20 32.63 17.16
CA ARG A 134 -22.17 31.67 17.71
C ARG A 134 -23.21 32.30 18.65
N HIS A 135 -22.85 33.34 19.41
CA HIS A 135 -23.76 34.02 20.35
C HIS A 135 -24.63 35.13 19.71
N GLY A 136 -24.60 35.30 18.38
CA GLY A 136 -25.45 36.28 17.67
C GLY A 136 -24.89 37.70 17.60
N GLY A 137 -23.61 37.90 17.93
CA GLY A 137 -22.87 39.17 17.81
C GLY A 137 -21.92 39.20 16.60
N ARG A 138 -21.43 40.39 16.24
CA ARG A 138 -20.31 40.55 15.28
C ARG A 138 -18.98 40.54 16.02
N LEU A 139 -17.90 40.11 15.38
CA LEU A 139 -16.56 40.13 15.96
C LEU A 139 -16.17 41.55 16.45
N GLU A 140 -15.94 41.72 17.76
CA GLU A 140 -15.39 42.96 18.33
C GLU A 140 -13.85 42.96 18.34
N HIS A 141 -13.25 44.15 18.51
CA HIS A 141 -11.79 44.28 18.62
C HIS A 141 -11.31 43.57 19.89
N ASN A 142 -10.64 42.43 19.71
CA ASN A 142 -10.03 41.53 20.72
C ASN A 142 -10.77 40.20 21.00
N GLU A 143 -11.83 39.87 20.25
CA GLU A 143 -12.46 38.55 20.35
C GLU A 143 -11.87 37.58 19.31
N THR A 144 -11.68 36.32 19.71
CA THR A 144 -11.34 35.24 18.78
C THR A 144 -12.61 34.77 18.07
N TYR A 145 -12.57 34.71 16.75
CA TYR A 145 -13.70 34.23 15.97
C TYR A 145 -14.05 32.78 16.35
N CYS A 146 -15.32 32.58 16.71
CA CYS A 146 -15.92 31.27 16.98
C CYS A 146 -17.23 31.16 16.18
N GLY A 147 -17.18 30.40 15.08
CA GLY A 147 -18.37 30.10 14.29
C GLY A 147 -19.22 28.97 14.91
N SER A 148 -20.51 28.94 14.57
CA SER A 148 -21.42 27.87 15.03
C SER A 148 -21.25 26.61 14.20
N CYS A 149 -21.32 25.44 14.85
CA CYS A 149 -21.40 24.14 14.19
C CYS A 149 -22.85 23.71 13.97
N TYR A 150 -23.83 24.64 14.01
CA TYR A 150 -25.24 24.39 13.69
C TYR A 150 -25.88 23.23 14.49
N GLY A 151 -25.49 23.04 15.75
CA GLY A 151 -26.00 21.98 16.63
C GLY A 151 -25.19 20.69 16.61
N ALA A 152 -24.10 20.64 15.83
CA ALA A 152 -23.18 19.50 15.79
C ALA A 152 -22.00 19.63 16.76
N GLU A 153 -21.99 20.64 17.64
CA GLU A 153 -20.98 20.81 18.70
C GLU A 153 -20.91 19.55 19.61
N ALA A 154 -19.70 19.14 19.99
CA ALA A 154 -19.49 18.03 20.93
C ALA A 154 -19.44 18.55 22.38
N ALA A 155 -18.83 19.71 22.59
CA ALA A 155 -18.76 20.46 23.84
C ALA A 155 -19.21 21.92 23.66
N ASP A 156 -19.53 22.58 24.76
CA ASP A 156 -19.95 23.99 24.75
C ASP A 156 -18.87 24.96 24.27
N ASP A 157 -17.61 24.55 24.23
CA ASP A 157 -16.47 25.35 23.76
C ASP A 157 -16.07 25.05 22.30
N ASP A 158 -16.77 24.13 21.63
CA ASP A 158 -16.46 23.80 20.24
C ASP A 158 -16.89 24.93 19.28
N CYS A 159 -15.97 25.30 18.39
CA CYS A 159 -16.15 26.34 17.38
C CYS A 159 -15.86 25.76 15.99
N CYS A 160 -16.78 25.96 15.04
CA CYS A 160 -16.56 25.61 13.64
C CYS A 160 -16.22 26.85 12.85
N ASN A 161 -14.95 27.00 12.51
CA ASN A 161 -14.44 28.19 11.89
C ASN A 161 -14.37 28.10 10.38
N SER A 162 -14.33 26.92 9.78
CA SER A 162 -14.34 26.67 8.33
C SER A 162 -15.54 25.83 7.89
N CYS A 163 -15.86 25.80 6.59
CA CYS A 163 -16.87 24.88 6.07
C CYS A 163 -16.50 23.42 6.34
N GLU A 164 -15.20 23.13 6.33
CA GLU A 164 -14.68 21.81 6.63
C GLU A 164 -14.90 21.42 8.09
N ASP A 165 -14.69 22.35 9.03
CA ASP A 165 -14.93 22.12 10.46
C ASP A 165 -16.40 21.75 10.71
N VAL A 166 -17.33 22.44 10.05
CA VAL A 166 -18.78 22.13 10.13
C VAL A 166 -19.05 20.74 9.57
N ARG A 167 -18.46 20.38 8.42
CA ARG A 167 -18.60 19.05 7.82
C ARG A 167 -18.06 17.96 8.74
N GLU A 168 -16.91 18.21 9.37
CA GLU A 168 -16.29 17.26 10.30
C GLU A 168 -17.16 17.05 11.54
N ALA A 169 -17.71 18.13 12.11
CA ALA A 169 -18.63 18.06 13.24
C ALA A 169 -19.91 17.27 12.89
N TYR A 170 -20.50 17.53 11.72
CA TYR A 170 -21.67 16.80 11.22
C TYR A 170 -21.34 15.32 11.02
N ARG A 171 -20.18 15.01 10.44
CA ARG A 171 -19.73 13.63 10.22
C ARG A 171 -19.55 12.88 11.55
N LYS A 172 -18.95 13.50 12.57
CA LYS A 172 -18.82 12.92 13.91
C LYS A 172 -20.18 12.57 14.54
N LYS A 173 -21.23 13.33 14.22
CA LYS A 173 -22.62 13.06 14.65
C LYS A 173 -23.40 12.13 13.71
N GLY A 174 -22.82 11.72 12.58
CA GLY A 174 -23.50 10.92 11.57
C GLY A 174 -24.56 11.69 10.77
N TRP A 175 -24.47 13.02 10.71
CA TRP A 175 -25.39 13.89 9.97
C TRP A 175 -24.85 14.20 8.58
N ALA A 176 -25.74 14.20 7.58
CA ALA A 176 -25.41 14.62 6.23
C ALA A 176 -25.56 16.15 6.08
N LEU A 177 -24.65 16.78 5.32
CA LEU A 177 -24.71 18.20 5.01
C LEU A 177 -25.70 18.46 3.87
N SER A 178 -27.00 18.54 4.19
CA SER A 178 -28.05 18.60 3.17
C SER A 178 -28.07 19.90 2.36
N ASN A 179 -27.75 21.05 2.97
CA ASN A 179 -27.85 22.36 2.31
C ASN A 179 -26.66 23.28 2.62
N PRO A 180 -25.65 23.28 1.72
CA PRO A 180 -24.58 24.25 1.54
C PRO A 180 -24.79 25.66 2.09
N ASP A 181 -25.87 26.24 1.55
CA ASP A 181 -26.14 27.67 1.52
C ASP A 181 -26.71 28.23 2.83
N LEU A 182 -27.18 27.34 3.71
CA LEU A 182 -27.65 27.70 5.05
C LEU A 182 -26.48 27.91 6.03
N ILE A 183 -25.29 27.44 5.65
CA ILE A 183 -24.09 27.46 6.48
C ILE A 183 -23.23 28.63 6.03
N ASP A 184 -23.03 29.60 6.92
CA ASP A 184 -22.33 30.84 6.59
C ASP A 184 -20.87 30.57 6.20
N GLN A 185 -20.23 29.59 6.85
CA GLN A 185 -18.85 29.19 6.55
C GLN A 185 -18.73 28.53 5.16
N CYS A 186 -19.71 27.75 4.73
CA CYS A 186 -19.71 27.13 3.40
C CYS A 186 -20.08 28.10 2.29
N LYS A 187 -21.03 29.00 2.55
CA LYS A 187 -21.44 30.04 1.61
C LYS A 187 -20.30 31.03 1.34
N ARG A 188 -19.60 31.50 2.38
CA ARG A 188 -18.49 32.46 2.23
C ARG A 188 -17.26 31.85 1.54
N GLU A 189 -17.02 30.55 1.72
CA GLU A 189 -15.91 29.82 1.09
C GLU A 189 -16.23 29.39 -0.35
N GLY A 190 -17.46 29.64 -0.81
CA GLY A 190 -17.92 29.27 -2.13
C GLY A 190 -17.90 27.75 -2.36
N PHE A 191 -18.08 26.94 -1.31
CA PHE A 191 -17.97 25.49 -1.41
C PHE A 191 -18.92 24.90 -2.46
N LEU A 192 -20.16 25.39 -2.50
CA LEU A 192 -21.16 24.96 -3.48
C LEU A 192 -20.82 25.41 -4.90
N GLN A 193 -20.16 26.57 -5.05
CA GLN A 193 -19.67 27.03 -6.34
C GLN A 193 -18.53 26.14 -6.83
N LYS A 194 -17.59 25.77 -5.95
CA LYS A 194 -16.50 24.83 -6.29
C LYS A 194 -17.02 23.49 -6.80
N ILE A 195 -18.04 22.93 -6.15
CA ILE A 195 -18.66 21.66 -6.61
C ILE A 195 -19.28 21.82 -8.00
N LYS A 196 -19.94 22.96 -8.27
CA LYS A 196 -20.51 23.25 -9.59
C LYS A 196 -19.43 23.49 -10.65
N ASP A 197 -18.34 24.14 -10.28
CA ASP A 197 -17.21 24.37 -11.18
C ASP A 197 -16.51 23.05 -11.55
N GLU A 198 -16.58 22.06 -10.65
CA GLU A 198 -16.09 20.68 -10.85
C GLU A 198 -17.16 19.76 -11.50
N GLU A 199 -18.29 20.28 -11.94
CA GLU A 199 -19.36 19.48 -12.55
C GLU A 199 -18.92 18.95 -13.92
N GLY A 200 -18.91 17.62 -14.08
CA GLY A 200 -18.39 16.96 -15.28
C GLY A 200 -16.88 16.71 -15.24
N GLU A 201 -16.22 17.04 -14.13
CA GLU A 201 -14.86 16.58 -13.80
C GLU A 201 -14.91 15.22 -13.07
N GLY A 202 -13.79 14.48 -13.14
CA GLY A 202 -13.68 13.16 -12.52
C GLY A 202 -12.47 12.36 -12.97
#